data_AF-A0AAV4KQN7-F1
#
_entry.id   AF-A0AAV4KQN7-F1
#
_cell.length_a   1.000
_cell.length_b   1.000
_cell.length_c   1.000
_cell.angle_alpha   90.00
_cell.angle_beta   90.00
_cell.angle_gamma   90.00
#
_symmetry.space_group_name_H-M   'P 1'
#
loop_
_entity.id
_entity.type
_entity.pdbx_description
1 polymer ?
#
loop_
_entity_poly.entity_id
_entity_poly.type
_entity_poly.pdbx_seq_one_letter_code
_entity_poly.pdbx_strand_id
1 'polypeptide(L)'
;MAALPIVLVPVAGGVSLEGSDIAASSGGDTAPVGAGRFLYVRNGGASSRTVTIATPGTVSGLPIADVTVAVPAGESKILPLTSLVRGANGRAALSYDAVTDLTVACFELER
;
A
#
# COMPACT_ATOMS: atom_id res chain seq x y z
N MET A 1 -3.31 13.60 -0.65
CA MET A 1 -3.13 12.16 -0.92
C MET A 1 -3.81 11.79 -2.23
N ALA A 2 -3.14 11.05 -3.11
CA ALA A 2 -3.75 10.53 -4.34
C ALA A 2 -4.53 9.23 -4.07
N ALA A 3 -5.46 8.87 -4.95
CA ALA A 3 -6.25 7.65 -4.80
C ALA A 3 -5.72 6.57 -5.73
N LEU A 4 -5.24 5.46 -5.17
CA LEU A 4 -4.80 4.31 -5.95
C LEU A 4 -6.00 3.60 -6.58
N PRO A 5 -5.99 3.36 -7.90
CA PRO A 5 -6.96 2.49 -8.56
C PRO A 5 -6.74 1.03 -8.14
N ILE A 6 -7.79 0.22 -8.28
CA ILE A 6 -7.69 -1.23 -8.06
C ILE A 6 -7.23 -1.88 -9.35
N VAL A 7 -6.20 -2.70 -9.25
CA VAL A 7 -5.76 -3.60 -10.30
C VAL A 7 -6.26 -5.00 -9.95
N LEU A 8 -7.16 -5.53 -10.77
CA LEU A 8 -7.71 -6.86 -10.57
C LEU A 8 -6.69 -7.92 -10.95
N VAL A 9 -6.52 -8.92 -10.08
CA VAL A 9 -5.72 -10.11 -10.34
C VAL A 9 -6.67 -11.24 -10.74
N PRO A 10 -6.67 -11.65 -12.02
CA PRO A 10 -7.63 -12.63 -12.51
C PRO A 10 -7.32 -14.03 -11.97
N VAL A 11 -8.36 -14.79 -11.59
CA VAL A 11 -8.20 -16.17 -11.11
C VAL A 11 -7.71 -17.14 -12.19
N ALA A 12 -8.08 -16.88 -13.44
CA ALA A 12 -7.71 -17.69 -14.61
C ALA A 12 -6.46 -17.14 -15.34
N GLY A 13 -5.64 -16.33 -14.68
CA GLY A 13 -4.47 -15.69 -15.29
C GLY A 13 -3.48 -15.15 -14.26
N GLY A 14 -2.77 -14.09 -14.64
CA GLY A 14 -1.84 -13.37 -13.78
C GLY A 14 -1.71 -11.92 -14.21
N VAL A 15 -1.10 -11.09 -13.36
CA VAL A 15 -0.82 -9.68 -13.65
C VAL A 15 0.65 -9.38 -13.35
N SER A 16 1.24 -8.50 -14.14
CA SER A 16 2.60 -7.98 -13.87
C SER A 16 2.55 -6.90 -12.80
N LEU A 17 3.32 -7.07 -11.73
CA LEU A 17 3.39 -6.10 -10.63
C LEU A 17 4.01 -4.77 -11.10
N GLU A 18 5.18 -4.84 -11.74
CA GLU A 18 5.96 -3.69 -12.24
C GLU A 18 5.39 -3.02 -13.50
N GLY A 19 4.29 -3.57 -14.04
CA GLY A 19 3.55 -2.94 -15.15
C GLY A 19 2.30 -2.22 -14.70
N SER A 20 1.92 -2.38 -13.42
CA SER A 20 0.67 -1.89 -12.85
C SER A 20 0.90 -0.86 -11.74
N ASP A 21 2.16 -0.61 -11.37
CA ASP A 21 2.58 0.36 -10.39
C ASP A 21 2.65 1.77 -10.96
N ILE A 22 2.26 2.73 -10.12
CA ILE A 22 2.33 4.16 -10.43
C ILE A 22 3.25 4.85 -9.43
N ALA A 23 3.82 6.00 -9.81
CA ALA A 23 4.68 6.76 -8.91
C ALA A 23 3.92 7.17 -7.64
N ALA A 24 4.55 6.98 -6.49
CA ALA A 24 4.01 7.37 -5.19
C ALA A 24 3.84 8.89 -5.13
N SER A 25 2.76 9.35 -4.51
CA SER A 25 2.49 10.77 -4.36
C SER A 25 3.20 11.35 -3.14
N SER A 26 3.88 12.49 -3.31
CA SER A 26 4.59 13.18 -2.20
C SER A 26 3.65 13.57 -1.05
N GLY A 27 2.36 13.76 -1.34
CA GLY A 27 1.33 14.00 -0.35
C GLY A 27 0.66 12.72 0.19
N GLY A 28 1.28 11.55 0.00
CA GLY A 28 0.76 10.22 0.36
C GLY A 28 -0.29 9.68 -0.61
N ASP A 29 -0.70 8.43 -0.39
CA ASP A 29 -1.66 7.72 -1.22
C ASP A 29 -2.78 7.09 -0.39
N THR A 30 -3.94 6.87 -1.00
CA THR A 30 -5.06 6.17 -0.38
C THR A 30 -5.43 4.94 -1.17
N ALA A 31 -5.56 3.81 -0.49
CA ALA A 31 -5.89 2.53 -1.11
C ALA A 31 -7.21 1.98 -0.55
N PRO A 32 -8.04 1.33 -1.37
CA PRO A 32 -9.21 0.62 -0.87
C PRO A 32 -8.79 -0.56 0.01
N VAL A 33 -9.56 -0.82 1.06
CA VAL A 33 -9.29 -1.89 2.04
C VAL A 33 -10.37 -2.96 2.02
N GLY A 34 -10.01 -4.20 2.29
CA GLY A 34 -10.94 -5.32 2.19
C GLY A 34 -10.24 -6.68 2.11
N ALA A 35 -11.04 -7.75 2.12
CA ALA A 35 -10.54 -9.10 1.91
C ALA A 35 -9.93 -9.21 0.50
N GLY A 36 -8.81 -9.93 0.37
CA GLY A 36 -8.15 -10.16 -0.91
C GLY A 36 -7.41 -8.94 -1.49
N ARG A 37 -7.29 -7.84 -0.73
CA ARG A 37 -6.59 -6.63 -1.18
C ARG A 37 -5.18 -6.52 -0.61
N PHE A 38 -4.25 -6.09 -1.45
CA PHE A 38 -2.86 -5.91 -1.08
C PHE A 38 -2.24 -4.70 -1.77
N LEU A 39 -1.35 -4.03 -1.05
CA LEU A 39 -0.51 -2.96 -1.53
C LEU A 39 0.81 -3.57 -1.98
N TYR A 40 1.18 -3.32 -3.23
CA TYR A 40 2.53 -3.52 -3.72
C TYR A 40 3.29 -2.22 -3.63
N VAL A 41 4.54 -2.29 -3.16
CA VAL A 41 5.46 -1.17 -3.11
C VAL A 41 6.79 -1.62 -3.69
N ARG A 42 7.35 -0.84 -4.60
CA ARG A 42 8.68 -1.06 -5.17
C ARG A 42 9.54 0.19 -5.00
N ASN A 43 10.78 -0.02 -4.57
CA ASN A 43 11.78 1.03 -4.45
C ASN A 43 12.87 0.81 -5.50
N GLY A 44 12.80 1.55 -6.60
CA GLY A 44 13.82 1.55 -7.64
C GLY A 44 15.06 2.40 -7.33
N GLY A 45 15.09 3.05 -6.16
CA GLY A 45 16.15 3.97 -5.77
C GLY A 45 17.37 3.28 -5.15
N ALA A 46 18.36 4.10 -4.79
CA ALA A 46 19.65 3.65 -4.22
C ALA A 46 19.70 3.62 -2.69
N SER A 47 18.61 3.97 -2.00
CA SER A 47 18.51 3.98 -0.53
C SER A 47 17.20 3.36 -0.07
N SER A 48 17.17 2.81 1.14
CA SER A 48 15.94 2.26 1.73
C SER A 48 14.88 3.36 1.85
N ARG A 49 13.63 3.01 1.56
CA ARG A 49 12.44 3.84 1.75
C ARG A 49 11.55 3.23 2.81
N THR A 50 10.78 4.05 3.50
CA THR A 50 9.83 3.60 4.53
C THR A 50 8.42 3.95 4.11
N VAL A 51 7.55 2.95 4.11
CA VAL A 51 6.12 3.11 3.88
C VAL A 51 5.39 2.90 5.19
N THR A 52 4.49 3.83 5.49
CA THR A 52 3.64 3.79 6.68
C THR A 52 2.18 3.68 6.26
N ILE A 53 1.47 2.71 6.81
CA ILE A 53 0.01 2.58 6.69
C ILE A 53 -0.61 2.93 8.05
N ALA A 54 -1.44 3.97 8.06
CA ALA A 54 -2.11 4.41 9.28
C ALA A 54 -3.16 3.40 9.75
N THR A 55 -3.18 3.10 11.05
CA THR A 55 -4.17 2.20 11.68
C THR A 55 -4.97 2.96 12.74
N PRO A 56 -6.13 3.55 12.37
CA PRO A 56 -6.91 4.36 13.30
C PRO A 56 -7.73 3.53 14.30
N GLY A 57 -7.71 2.20 14.19
CA GLY A 57 -8.44 1.31 15.09
C GLY A 57 -7.88 1.35 16.52
N THR A 58 -8.75 1.06 17.49
CA THR A 58 -8.36 0.82 18.88
C THR A 58 -8.80 -0.57 19.30
N VAL A 59 -8.06 -1.19 20.21
CA VAL A 59 -8.44 -2.44 20.88
C VAL A 59 -8.53 -2.16 22.37
N SER A 60 -9.73 -2.28 22.93
CA SER A 60 -9.99 -1.97 24.36
C SER A 60 -9.54 -0.55 24.77
N GLY A 61 -9.67 0.43 23.87
CA GLY A 61 -9.27 1.82 24.10
C GLY A 61 -7.78 2.11 23.87
N LEU A 62 -6.96 1.10 23.53
CA LEU A 62 -5.55 1.29 23.17
C LEU A 62 -5.42 1.46 21.64
N PRO A 63 -4.66 2.46 21.16
CA PRO A 63 -4.43 2.65 19.73
C PRO A 63 -3.61 1.51 19.15
N ILE A 64 -4.02 1.03 17.97
CA ILE A 64 -3.21 0.11 17.18
C ILE A 64 -2.06 0.91 16.56
N ALA A 65 -0.84 0.40 16.66
CA ALA A 65 0.33 1.04 16.08
C ALA A 65 0.31 0.94 14.55
N ASP A 66 0.69 2.04 13.90
CA ASP A 66 0.78 2.11 12.43
C ASP A 66 1.73 1.05 11.87
N VAL A 67 1.39 0.54 10.70
CA VAL A 67 2.23 -0.45 10.01
C VAL A 67 3.34 0.29 9.27
N THR A 68 4.57 0.17 9.77
CA THR A 68 5.76 0.74 9.13
C THR A 68 6.60 -0.36 8.50
N VAL A 69 6.95 -0.20 7.22
CA VAL A 69 7.74 -1.18 6.47
C VAL A 69 8.86 -0.48 5.72
N ALA A 70 10.08 -0.94 5.98
CA ALA A 70 11.24 -0.57 5.19
C ALA A 70 11.26 -1.40 3.89
N VAL A 71 11.37 -0.71 2.76
CA VAL A 71 11.59 -1.25 1.44
C VAL A 71 13.03 -0.93 1.04
N PRO A 72 13.95 -1.91 1.10
CA PRO A 72 15.34 -1.70 0.72
C PRO A 72 15.49 -1.20 -0.72
N ALA A 73 16.66 -0.64 -1.03
CA ALA A 73 17.00 -0.20 -2.38
C ALA A 73 16.93 -1.36 -3.39
N GLY A 74 16.26 -1.15 -4.52
CA GLY A 74 16.09 -2.17 -5.57
C GLY A 74 15.08 -3.28 -5.26
N GLU A 75 14.41 -3.23 -4.11
CA GLU A 75 13.52 -4.28 -3.64
C GLU A 75 12.04 -3.89 -3.72
N SER A 76 11.18 -4.89 -3.57
CA SER A 76 9.74 -4.69 -3.43
C SER A 76 9.16 -5.40 -2.21
N LYS A 77 8.02 -4.91 -1.73
CA LYS A 77 7.26 -5.48 -0.61
C LYS A 77 5.77 -5.50 -0.95
N ILE A 78 5.09 -6.51 -0.41
CA ILE A 78 3.63 -6.63 -0.46
C ILE A 78 3.10 -6.51 0.96
N LEU A 79 2.11 -5.65 1.15
CA LEU A 79 1.47 -5.40 2.44
C LEU A 79 -0.04 -5.68 2.32
N PRO A 80 -0.64 -6.45 3.23
CA PRO A 80 -2.07 -6.73 3.17
C PRO A 80 -2.88 -5.48 3.57
N LEU A 81 -3.90 -5.14 2.77
CA LEU A 81 -4.81 -4.01 3.02
C LEU A 81 -6.10 -4.49 3.70
N THR A 82 -5.94 -5.04 4.91
CA THR A 82 -7.04 -5.60 5.69
C THR A 82 -7.98 -4.50 6.22
N SER A 83 -9.10 -4.89 6.83
CA SER A 83 -10.01 -3.95 7.48
C SER A 83 -9.38 -3.18 8.65
N LEU A 84 -8.25 -3.63 9.18
CA LEU A 84 -7.56 -3.01 10.32
C LEU A 84 -6.96 -1.64 9.98
N VAL A 85 -6.55 -1.44 8.72
CA VAL A 85 -6.00 -0.17 8.21
C VAL A 85 -7.09 0.74 7.65
N ARG A 86 -8.38 0.45 7.89
CA ARG A 86 -9.49 1.24 7.34
C ARG A 86 -9.60 2.60 8.04
N GLY A 87 -9.34 3.67 7.28
CA GLY A 87 -9.56 5.06 7.68
C GLY A 87 -11.02 5.48 7.80
N ALA A 88 -11.25 6.69 8.32
CA ALA A 88 -12.58 7.29 8.44
C ALA A 88 -13.31 7.45 7.09
N ASN A 89 -12.56 7.59 6.00
CA ASN A 89 -13.06 7.62 4.63
C ASN A 89 -13.25 6.22 4.01
N GLY A 90 -13.10 5.16 4.80
CA GLY A 90 -13.21 3.77 4.34
C GLY A 90 -12.01 3.25 3.55
N ARG A 91 -10.90 4.00 3.49
CA ARG A 91 -9.67 3.67 2.74
C ARG A 91 -8.45 3.68 3.67
N ALA A 92 -7.40 2.94 3.32
CA ALA A 92 -6.10 3.04 3.99
C ALA A 92 -5.42 4.35 3.62
N ALA A 93 -4.71 4.92 4.59
CA ALA A 93 -3.87 6.09 4.39
C ALA A 93 -2.39 5.68 4.38
N LEU A 94 -1.72 5.96 3.28
CA LEU A 94 -0.32 5.62 3.02
C LEU A 94 0.53 6.88 3.06
N SER A 95 1.64 6.81 3.77
CA SER A 95 2.64 7.87 3.85
C SER A 95 4.02 7.31 3.57
N TYR A 96 4.92 8.15 3.06
CA TYR A 96 6.25 7.78 2.61
C TYR A 96 7.27 8.75 3.21
N ASP A 97 8.46 8.27 3.54
CA ASP A 97 9.58 9.13 3.94
C ASP A 97 10.14 9.93 2.75
N ALA A 98 10.14 9.32 1.57
CA ALA A 98 10.45 9.94 0.29
C ALA A 98 9.81 9.15 -0.86
N VAL A 99 9.53 9.83 -1.97
CA VAL A 99 8.79 9.24 -3.11
C VAL A 99 9.62 9.08 -4.39
N THR A 100 10.84 9.61 -4.44
CA THR A 100 11.72 9.43 -5.59
C THR A 100 12.02 7.95 -5.79
N ASP A 101 11.76 7.46 -7.00
CA ASP A 101 11.87 6.06 -7.41
C ASP A 101 10.99 5.07 -6.62
N LEU A 102 10.00 5.58 -5.89
CA LEU A 102 9.02 4.77 -5.18
C LEU A 102 7.75 4.64 -6.03
N THR A 103 7.36 3.41 -6.31
CA THR A 103 6.13 3.10 -7.03
C THR A 103 5.25 2.19 -6.21
N VAL A 104 3.93 2.32 -6.42
CA VAL A 104 2.91 1.62 -5.65
C VAL A 104 1.75 1.18 -6.53
N ALA A 105 1.14 0.05 -6.18
CA ALA A 105 -0.07 -0.45 -6.80
C ALA A 105 -0.99 -1.06 -5.74
N CYS A 106 -2.31 -0.87 -5.89
CA CYS A 106 -3.29 -1.60 -5.10
C CYS A 106 -3.87 -2.72 -5.95
N PHE A 107 -3.76 -3.95 -5.46
CA PHE A 107 -4.29 -5.13 -6.11
C PHE A 107 -5.46 -5.72 -5.34
N GLU A 108 -6.37 -6.36 -6.07
CA GLU A 108 -7.46 -7.15 -5.52
C GLU A 108 -7.51 -8.50 -6.24
N LEU A 109 -7.51 -9.59 -5.47
CA LEU A 109 -7.75 -10.92 -6.02
C LEU A 109 -9.24 -11.03 -6.41
N GLU A 110 -9.48 -11.30 -7.69
CA GLU A 110 -10.83 -11.53 -8.21
C GLU A 110 -11.47 -12.74 -7.51
N ARG A 111 -12.78 -12.65 -7.22
CA ARG A 111 -13.51 -13.61 -6.39
C ARG A 111 -14.58 -14.38 -7.16
#